data_AF-A0A3M0Y0U3-F1
#
_entry.id   AF-A0A3M0Y0U3-F1
#
_cell.length_a   1.000
_cell.length_b   1.000
_cell.length_c   1.000
_cell.angle_alpha   90.00
_cell.angle_beta   90.00
_cell.angle_gamma   90.00
#
_symmetry.space_group_name_H-M   'P 1'
#
loop_
_entity.id
_entity.type
_entity.pdbx_description
1 polymer ?
#
loop_
_entity_poly.entity_id
_entity_poly.type
_entity_poly.pdbx_seq_one_letter_code
_entity_poly.pdbx_strand_id
1 'polypeptide(L)'
;MSAESAPATAPPRVEQAPRPRIVQYRNRRYSIRLEPVFWNALDRMATRANMRLGRFIATLADNYDGGNFSSHLRTVCMVDGEQTLAQASLRPTRTSLLDVIEAAFTPALLLSRYRTILASNAAFVQWIAPAQRPADGADLTAVIQVRPRRPLNDVWLDLLSGAVTTAEANVLYVTPGRVLAAAARFVALPTPGEETFHAVLWIAPTQRPNAPAALPRPKVPQAPPAR
;
A
#
# COMPACT_ATOMS: atom_id res chain seq x y z
N MET A 1 -19.43 -24.96 39.64
CA MET A 1 -18.32 -24.22 38.99
C MET A 1 -18.93 -23.15 38.12
N SER A 2 -19.09 -21.94 38.67
CA SER A 2 -19.58 -20.78 37.92
C SER A 2 -18.37 -20.08 37.30
N ALA A 3 -18.39 -19.91 35.98
CA ALA A 3 -17.36 -19.17 35.26
C ALA A 3 -17.58 -17.66 35.47
N GLU A 4 -16.71 -17.06 36.27
CA GLU A 4 -16.56 -15.61 36.41
C GLU A 4 -16.17 -15.03 35.03
N SER A 5 -17.12 -14.39 34.34
CA SER A 5 -16.84 -13.69 33.08
C SER A 5 -16.06 -12.42 33.41
N ALA A 6 -14.82 -12.32 32.92
CA ALA A 6 -14.00 -11.13 33.10
C ALA A 6 -14.73 -9.89 32.53
N PRO A 7 -14.73 -8.74 33.23
CA PRO A 7 -15.43 -7.55 32.76
C PRO A 7 -14.77 -7.02 31.48
N ALA A 8 -15.58 -6.88 30.42
CA ALA A 8 -15.15 -6.25 29.18
C ALA A 8 -14.58 -4.85 29.47
N THR A 9 -13.31 -4.63 29.11
CA THR A 9 -12.65 -3.35 29.31
C THR A 9 -13.39 -2.28 28.51
N ALA A 10 -13.97 -1.30 29.20
CA ALA A 10 -14.66 -0.19 28.55
C ALA A 10 -13.69 0.54 27.59
N PRO A 11 -14.15 0.96 26.40
CA PRO A 11 -13.29 1.63 25.44
C PRO A 11 -12.71 2.92 26.05
N PRO A 12 -11.44 3.25 25.74
CA PRO A 12 -10.78 4.43 26.29
C PRO A 12 -11.54 5.70 25.90
N ARG A 13 -11.83 6.56 26.88
CA ARG A 13 -12.43 7.88 26.63
C ARG A 13 -11.37 8.83 26.10
N VAL A 14 -11.39 9.05 24.79
CA VAL A 14 -10.54 10.04 24.12
C VAL A 14 -11.26 11.38 24.08
N GLU A 15 -10.54 12.49 24.24
CA GLU A 15 -11.12 13.81 23.99
C GLU A 15 -11.46 13.94 22.49
N GLN A 16 -12.74 13.96 22.16
CA GLN A 16 -13.24 13.98 20.78
C GLN A 16 -13.59 15.38 20.28
N ALA A 17 -13.48 16.42 21.11
CA ALA A 17 -13.85 17.78 20.72
C ALA A 17 -12.79 18.37 19.76
N PRO A 18 -13.16 18.77 18.52
CA PRO A 18 -12.20 19.32 17.57
C PRO A 18 -11.73 20.71 17.98
N ARG A 19 -10.41 20.89 18.15
CA ARG A 19 -9.76 22.15 18.53
C ARG A 19 -9.21 22.86 17.29
N PRO A 20 -9.52 24.14 17.07
CA PRO A 20 -8.93 24.92 15.99
C PRO A 20 -7.48 25.25 16.30
N ARG A 21 -6.59 25.12 15.31
CA ARG A 21 -5.18 25.52 15.37
C ARG A 21 -4.79 26.20 14.07
N ILE A 22 -4.05 27.29 14.20
CA ILE A 22 -3.42 27.96 13.06
C ILE A 22 -2.00 27.45 12.94
N VAL A 23 -1.66 26.95 11.76
CA VAL A 23 -0.32 26.49 11.40
C VAL A 23 0.20 27.37 10.29
N GLN A 24 1.46 27.81 10.35
CA GLN A 24 2.05 28.62 9.29
C GLN A 24 3.35 28.03 8.76
N TYR A 25 3.56 28.20 7.47
CA TYR A 25 4.83 27.89 6.80
C TYR A 25 4.99 28.76 5.55
N ARG A 26 6.17 29.36 5.35
CA ARG A 26 6.49 30.22 4.18
C ARG A 26 5.37 31.21 3.82
N ASN A 27 4.91 31.97 4.82
CA ASN A 27 3.86 32.99 4.68
C ASN A 27 2.47 32.46 4.25
N ARG A 28 2.25 31.14 4.21
CA ARG A 28 0.93 30.52 4.10
C ARG A 28 0.41 30.17 5.49
N ARG A 29 -0.86 30.44 5.76
CA ARG A 29 -1.55 30.11 7.01
C ARG A 29 -2.63 29.07 6.74
N TYR A 30 -2.59 27.99 7.50
CA TYR A 30 -3.57 26.92 7.47
C TYR A 30 -4.40 27.00 8.76
N SER A 31 -5.69 27.28 8.62
CA SER A 31 -6.65 27.21 9.72
C SER A 31 -7.28 25.82 9.72
N ILE A 32 -6.91 24.98 10.69
CA ILE A 32 -7.28 23.56 10.71
C ILE A 32 -8.00 23.27 12.01
N ARG A 33 -9.09 22.51 11.93
CA ARG A 33 -9.83 22.05 13.11
C ARG A 33 -9.78 20.52 13.17
N LEU A 34 -9.19 20.00 14.24
CA LEU A 34 -8.97 18.56 14.46
C LEU A 34 -9.05 18.21 15.95
N GLU A 35 -9.42 16.96 16.23
CA GLU A 35 -9.40 16.36 17.55
C GLU A 35 -7.94 16.22 18.06
N PRO A 36 -7.68 16.34 19.38
CA PRO A 36 -6.32 16.28 19.94
C PRO A 36 -5.51 15.04 19.52
N VAL A 37 -6.16 13.90 19.36
CA VAL A 37 -5.51 12.64 18.94
C VAL A 37 -4.86 12.77 17.56
N PHE A 38 -5.49 13.48 16.62
CA PHE A 38 -4.93 13.70 15.29
C PHE A 38 -3.77 14.69 15.32
N TRP A 39 -3.83 15.73 16.16
CA TRP A 39 -2.69 16.62 16.36
C TRP A 39 -1.46 15.87 16.88
N ASN A 40 -1.65 14.99 17.86
CA ASN A 40 -0.57 14.17 18.41
C ASN A 40 -0.03 13.17 17.37
N ALA A 41 -0.88 12.60 16.52
CA ALA A 41 -0.45 11.75 15.42
C ALA A 41 0.39 12.54 14.40
N LEU A 42 -0.08 13.72 13.96
CA LEU A 42 0.65 14.58 13.03
C LEU A 42 2.01 15.05 13.58
N ASP A 43 2.09 15.38 14.87
CA ASP A 43 3.36 15.75 15.52
C ASP A 43 4.35 14.57 15.55
N ARG A 44 3.88 13.34 15.81
CA ARG A 44 4.72 12.13 15.74
C ARG A 44 5.18 11.85 14.30
N MET A 45 4.29 11.95 13.33
CA MET A 45 4.63 11.79 11.90
C MET A 45 5.66 12.82 11.45
N ALA A 46 5.48 14.10 11.80
CA ALA A 46 6.43 15.16 11.50
C ALA A 46 7.80 14.92 12.15
N THR A 47 7.81 14.43 13.39
CA THR A 47 9.05 14.04 14.11
C THR A 47 9.77 12.89 13.41
N ARG A 48 9.06 11.83 13.00
CA ARG A 48 9.64 10.71 12.21
C ARG A 48 10.21 11.17 10.88
N ALA A 49 9.57 12.13 10.23
CA ALA A 49 10.04 12.74 8.98
C ALA A 49 11.15 13.79 9.18
N ASN A 50 11.60 14.04 10.42
CA ASN A 50 12.54 15.09 10.78
C ASN A 50 12.11 16.49 10.27
N MET A 51 10.83 16.82 10.39
CA MET A 51 10.24 18.09 9.97
C MET A 51 9.52 18.79 11.13
N ARG A 52 9.52 20.12 11.12
CA ARG A 52 8.60 20.89 11.97
C ARG A 52 7.17 20.68 11.48
N LEU A 53 6.21 20.57 12.40
CA LEU A 53 4.78 20.35 12.10
C LEU A 53 4.26 21.27 10.98
N GLY A 54 4.61 22.56 11.01
CA GLY A 54 4.16 23.51 10.00
C GLY A 54 4.67 23.22 8.59
N ARG A 55 5.91 22.75 8.46
CA ARG A 55 6.46 22.30 7.17
C ARG A 55 5.79 21.01 6.73
N PHE A 56 5.59 20.06 7.65
CA PHE A 56 4.94 18.78 7.35
C PHE A 56 3.51 18.98 6.83
N ILE A 57 2.71 19.79 7.51
CA ILE A 57 1.35 20.14 7.09
C ILE A 57 1.36 20.86 5.74
N ALA A 58 2.30 21.77 5.51
CA ALA A 58 2.42 22.43 4.21
C ALA A 58 2.74 21.45 3.08
N THR A 59 3.63 20.47 3.30
CA THR A 59 3.91 19.41 2.34
C THR A 59 2.66 18.58 2.02
N LEU A 60 1.86 18.22 3.03
CA LEU A 60 0.60 17.52 2.81
C LEU A 60 -0.40 18.37 2.01
N ALA A 61 -0.48 19.66 2.32
CA ALA A 61 -1.36 20.60 1.62
C ALA A 61 -0.95 20.82 0.16
N ASP A 62 0.36 20.91 -0.14
CA ASP A 62 0.87 21.07 -1.50
C ASP A 62 0.56 19.85 -2.39
N ASN A 63 0.32 18.69 -1.77
CA ASN A 63 -0.06 17.46 -2.45
C ASN A 63 -1.57 17.19 -2.39
N TYR A 64 -2.42 18.14 -1.97
CA TYR A 64 -3.85 17.95 -1.77
C TYR A 64 -4.69 18.94 -2.58
N ASP A 65 -5.55 18.43 -3.46
CA ASP A 65 -6.41 19.25 -4.35
C ASP A 65 -7.90 19.25 -3.95
N GLY A 66 -8.25 18.65 -2.81
CA GLY A 66 -9.64 18.52 -2.39
C GLY A 66 -10.18 19.71 -1.58
N GLY A 67 -11.49 19.72 -1.33
CA GLY A 67 -12.16 20.81 -0.60
C GLY A 67 -12.10 20.73 0.94
N ASN A 68 -11.69 19.60 1.52
CA ASN A 68 -11.73 19.39 2.98
C ASN A 68 -10.41 18.84 3.53
N PHE A 69 -9.48 19.76 3.78
CA PHE A 69 -8.14 19.42 4.27
C PHE A 69 -8.16 18.78 5.66
N SER A 70 -9.07 19.17 6.56
CA SER A 70 -9.20 18.52 7.88
C SER A 70 -9.55 17.03 7.75
N SER A 71 -10.50 16.66 6.88
CA SER A 71 -10.81 15.25 6.63
C SER A 71 -9.64 14.50 6.03
N HIS A 72 -8.90 15.12 5.09
CA HIS A 72 -7.69 14.53 4.53
C HIS A 72 -6.64 14.22 5.60
N LEU A 73 -6.39 15.16 6.53
CA LEU A 73 -5.43 14.95 7.63
C LEU A 73 -5.86 13.78 8.55
N ARG A 74 -7.17 13.61 8.81
CA ARG A 74 -7.66 12.46 9.58
C ARG A 74 -7.38 11.14 8.87
N THR A 75 -7.64 11.08 7.55
CA THR A 75 -7.32 9.90 6.75
C THR A 75 -5.84 9.59 6.76
N VAL A 76 -4.97 10.60 6.61
CA VAL A 76 -3.50 10.43 6.69
C VAL A 76 -3.09 9.82 8.04
N CYS A 77 -3.64 10.32 9.16
CA CYS A 77 -3.36 9.74 10.47
C CYS A 77 -3.89 8.30 10.62
N MET A 78 -5.03 7.97 10.02
CA MET A 78 -5.58 6.62 10.07
C MET A 78 -4.70 5.64 9.30
N VAL A 79 -4.25 6.02 8.10
CA VAL A 79 -3.34 5.22 7.27
C VAL A 79 -2.01 4.98 7.99
N ASP A 80 -1.44 6.02 8.61
CA ASP A 80 -0.22 5.88 9.42
C ASP A 80 -0.40 4.93 10.61
N GLY A 81 -1.58 4.95 11.24
CA GLY A 81 -1.96 4.01 12.28
C GLY A 81 -2.02 2.57 11.77
N GLU A 82 -2.68 2.33 10.63
CA GLU A 82 -2.73 1.01 9.99
C GLU A 82 -1.34 0.52 9.58
N GLN A 83 -0.49 1.38 9.03
CA GLN A 83 0.91 1.06 8.71
C GLN A 83 1.69 0.65 9.97
N THR A 84 1.53 1.39 11.08
CA THR A 84 2.20 1.08 12.34
C THR A 84 1.75 -0.27 12.90
N LEU A 85 0.46 -0.59 12.80
CA LEU A 85 -0.08 -1.89 13.19
C LEU A 85 0.44 -3.01 12.28
N ALA A 86 0.44 -2.80 10.97
CA ALA A 86 0.99 -3.74 10.01
C ALA A 86 2.47 -4.03 10.30
N GLN A 87 3.26 -2.99 10.58
CA GLN A 87 4.67 -3.12 10.99
C GLN A 87 4.85 -3.96 12.26
N ALA A 88 3.99 -3.75 13.27
CA ALA A 88 4.04 -4.52 14.50
C ALA A 88 3.65 -5.99 14.28
N SER A 89 2.59 -6.24 13.52
CA SER A 89 2.07 -7.60 13.28
C SER A 89 2.93 -8.41 12.30
N LEU A 90 3.65 -7.76 11.38
CA LEU A 90 4.49 -8.40 10.37
C LEU A 90 5.99 -8.48 10.76
N ARG A 91 6.32 -8.31 12.05
CA ARG A 91 7.68 -8.44 12.58
C ARG A 91 7.88 -9.75 13.37
N PRO A 92 8.11 -10.91 12.70
CA PRO A 92 8.64 -12.08 13.37
C PRO A 92 10.18 -11.97 13.43
N THR A 93 10.64 -11.42 14.56
CA THR A 93 11.93 -11.69 15.22
C THR A 93 13.27 -11.37 14.51
N ARG A 94 13.42 -11.29 13.18
CA ARG A 94 14.71 -10.88 12.55
C ARG A 94 14.65 -10.11 11.22
N THR A 95 13.63 -10.31 10.39
CA THR A 95 13.43 -9.53 9.14
C THR A 95 11.94 -9.32 8.98
N SER A 96 11.47 -8.07 8.98
CA SER A 96 10.05 -7.81 8.75
C SER A 96 9.72 -8.10 7.30
N LEU A 97 8.51 -8.62 7.05
CA LEU A 97 8.03 -8.75 5.68
C LEU A 97 7.99 -7.40 4.94
N LEU A 98 7.78 -6.30 5.67
CA LEU A 98 7.88 -4.97 5.12
C LEU A 98 9.29 -4.65 4.61
N ASP A 99 10.33 -5.05 5.36
CA ASP A 99 11.72 -4.89 4.93
C ASP A 99 11.97 -5.66 3.61
N VAL A 100 11.36 -6.84 3.46
CA VAL A 100 11.43 -7.64 2.23
C VAL A 100 10.70 -6.96 1.07
N ILE A 101 9.52 -6.39 1.30
CA ILE A 101 8.75 -5.67 0.28
C ILE A 101 9.51 -4.42 -0.17
N GLU A 102 10.02 -3.63 0.76
CA GLU A 102 10.80 -2.41 0.49
C GLU A 102 12.10 -2.72 -0.26
N ALA A 103 12.78 -3.81 0.09
CA ALA A 103 14.02 -4.24 -0.56
C ALA A 103 13.82 -4.99 -1.89
N ALA A 104 12.59 -5.39 -2.23
CA ALA A 104 12.33 -6.17 -3.44
C ALA A 104 12.52 -5.33 -4.71
N PHE A 105 13.16 -5.91 -5.72
CA PHE A 105 13.33 -5.31 -7.05
C PHE A 105 12.09 -5.44 -7.95
N THR A 106 11.13 -6.29 -7.57
CA THR A 106 9.86 -6.42 -8.25
C THR A 106 8.85 -5.44 -7.65
N PRO A 107 8.05 -4.73 -8.46
CA PRO A 107 6.99 -3.86 -7.95
C PRO A 107 6.06 -4.62 -6.99
N ALA A 108 5.89 -4.08 -5.79
CA ALA A 108 5.09 -4.72 -4.74
C ALA A 108 4.31 -3.70 -3.91
N LEU A 109 3.13 -4.10 -3.48
CA LEU A 109 2.24 -3.34 -2.60
C LEU A 109 1.85 -4.18 -1.39
N LEU A 110 1.83 -3.57 -0.20
CA LEU A 110 1.14 -4.10 0.96
C LEU A 110 -0.28 -3.53 1.02
N LEU A 111 -1.26 -4.38 1.27
CA LEU A 111 -2.67 -4.05 1.28
C LEU A 111 -3.31 -4.40 2.62
N SER A 112 -4.20 -3.52 3.09
CA SER A 112 -5.08 -3.80 4.23
C SER A 112 -6.25 -4.69 3.83
N ARG A 113 -7.02 -5.17 4.81
CA ARG A 113 -8.32 -5.84 4.64
C ARG A 113 -9.26 -5.17 3.63
N TYR A 114 -9.21 -3.84 3.52
CA TYR A 114 -10.10 -3.07 2.65
C TYR A 114 -9.49 -2.75 1.28
N ARG A 115 -8.36 -3.38 0.92
CA ARG A 115 -7.57 -3.08 -0.29
C ARG A 115 -6.95 -1.68 -0.30
N THR A 116 -6.88 -1.03 0.87
CA THR A 116 -6.11 0.19 1.04
C THR A 116 -4.63 -0.15 0.89
N ILE A 117 -3.91 0.62 0.07
CA ILE A 117 -2.47 0.50 -0.06
C ILE A 117 -1.83 1.02 1.23
N LEU A 118 -1.21 0.12 2.00
CA LEU A 118 -0.50 0.48 3.22
C LEU A 118 0.94 0.84 2.94
N ALA A 119 1.59 0.18 1.98
CA ALA A 119 2.95 0.49 1.60
C ALA A 119 3.19 0.11 0.15
N SER A 120 4.13 0.79 -0.48
CA SER A 120 4.59 0.52 -1.84
C SER A 120 6.12 0.60 -1.90
N ASN A 121 6.74 -0.27 -2.68
CA ASN A 121 8.20 -0.22 -2.86
C ASN A 121 8.61 0.71 -4.00
N ALA A 122 9.90 1.05 -4.05
CA ALA A 122 10.42 1.96 -5.08
C ALA A 122 10.20 1.43 -6.52
N ALA A 123 10.25 0.10 -6.71
CA ALA A 123 9.98 -0.52 -8.00
C ALA A 123 8.54 -0.28 -8.47
N PHE A 124 7.56 -0.29 -7.57
CA PHE A 124 6.17 0.06 -7.88
C PHE A 124 6.02 1.51 -8.30
N VAL A 125 6.58 2.44 -7.52
CA VAL A 125 6.53 3.88 -7.85
C VAL A 125 7.18 4.15 -9.20
N GLN A 126 8.31 3.51 -9.51
CA GLN A 126 8.97 3.61 -10.81
C GLN A 126 8.12 3.00 -11.94
N TRP A 127 7.40 1.91 -11.66
CA TRP A 127 6.52 1.26 -12.63
C TRP A 127 5.36 2.19 -13.02
N ILE A 128 4.63 2.78 -12.07
CA ILE A 128 3.48 3.68 -12.35
C ILE A 128 3.87 5.13 -12.71
N ALA A 129 5.15 5.37 -12.99
CA ALA A 129 5.79 6.65 -13.29
C ALA A 129 6.04 7.55 -12.05
N PRO A 130 7.25 8.15 -11.95
CA PRO A 130 7.73 8.86 -10.75
C PRO A 130 7.05 10.21 -10.44
N ALA A 131 6.14 10.69 -11.30
CA ALA A 131 5.47 11.98 -11.12
C ALA A 131 4.13 11.90 -10.37
N GLN A 132 3.68 10.70 -9.97
CA GLN A 132 2.37 10.53 -9.34
C GLN A 132 2.42 10.53 -7.81
N ARG A 133 1.31 11.03 -7.25
CA ARG A 133 0.99 11.16 -5.82
C ARG A 133 1.24 9.82 -5.09
N PRO A 134 1.63 9.84 -3.80
CA PRO A 134 1.77 8.61 -3.02
C PRO A 134 0.51 7.74 -3.12
N ALA A 135 0.72 6.47 -3.48
CA ALA A 135 -0.36 5.48 -3.57
C ALA A 135 -0.87 5.06 -2.19
N ASP A 136 -0.05 5.26 -1.15
CA ASP A 136 -0.36 4.90 0.22
C ASP A 136 -1.63 5.64 0.72
N GLY A 137 -2.55 4.88 1.29
CA GLY A 137 -3.87 5.34 1.73
C GLY A 137 -4.95 5.35 0.64
N ALA A 138 -4.60 5.14 -0.63
CA ALA A 138 -5.58 4.98 -1.69
C ALA A 138 -6.13 3.54 -1.72
N ASP A 139 -7.37 3.38 -2.20
CA ASP A 139 -7.86 2.06 -2.61
C ASP A 139 -7.08 1.56 -3.83
N LEU A 140 -6.70 0.29 -3.83
CA LEU A 140 -5.96 -0.36 -4.90
C LEU A 140 -6.55 -0.07 -6.29
N THR A 141 -7.87 -0.14 -6.43
CA THR A 141 -8.57 0.00 -7.71
C THR A 141 -8.66 1.44 -8.20
N ALA A 142 -8.43 2.41 -7.31
CA ALA A 142 -8.29 3.82 -7.68
C ALA A 142 -6.92 4.12 -8.31
N VAL A 143 -5.90 3.30 -8.01
CA VAL A 143 -4.53 3.47 -8.53
C VAL A 143 -4.30 2.63 -9.78
N ILE A 144 -4.70 1.35 -9.77
CA ILE A 144 -4.51 0.42 -10.88
C ILE A 144 -5.78 -0.40 -11.15
N GLN A 145 -6.01 -0.78 -12.40
CA GLN A 145 -7.05 -1.74 -12.73
C GLN A 145 -6.55 -3.16 -12.41
N VAL A 146 -7.30 -3.90 -11.62
CA VAL A 146 -6.99 -5.30 -11.27
C VAL A 146 -8.02 -6.22 -11.93
N ARG A 147 -7.53 -7.20 -12.70
CA ARG A 147 -8.34 -8.16 -13.45
C ARG A 147 -7.96 -9.61 -13.10
N PRO A 148 -8.53 -10.18 -12.04
CA PRO A 148 -8.43 -11.60 -11.76
C PRO A 148 -9.32 -12.42 -12.71
N ARG A 149 -9.21 -13.75 -12.67
CA ARG A 149 -10.10 -14.66 -13.42
C ARG A 149 -11.57 -14.61 -12.95
N ARG A 150 -11.78 -14.28 -11.68
CA ARG A 150 -13.10 -14.08 -11.05
C ARG A 150 -13.23 -12.62 -10.61
N PRO A 151 -14.44 -12.14 -10.29
CA PRO A 151 -14.62 -10.79 -9.73
C PRO A 151 -13.68 -10.55 -8.54
N LEU A 152 -13.07 -9.36 -8.50
CA LEU A 152 -12.06 -9.03 -7.49
C LEU A 152 -12.61 -9.18 -6.06
N ASN A 153 -13.88 -8.83 -5.84
CA ASN A 153 -14.51 -8.96 -4.52
C ASN A 153 -14.56 -10.43 -4.05
N ASP A 154 -14.90 -11.37 -4.94
CA ASP A 154 -14.98 -12.78 -4.60
C ASP A 154 -13.58 -13.35 -4.30
N VAL A 155 -12.60 -13.01 -5.14
CA VAL A 155 -11.20 -13.38 -4.91
C VAL A 155 -10.70 -12.81 -3.58
N TRP A 156 -11.08 -11.59 -3.26
CA TRP A 156 -10.68 -10.93 -2.03
C TRP A 156 -11.32 -11.58 -0.80
N LEU A 157 -12.61 -11.95 -0.86
CA LEU A 157 -13.29 -12.68 0.20
C LEU A 157 -12.67 -14.07 0.44
N ASP A 158 -12.27 -14.77 -0.62
CA ASP A 158 -11.58 -16.06 -0.50
C ASP A 158 -10.20 -15.91 0.18
N LEU A 159 -9.47 -14.83 -0.11
CA LEU A 159 -8.22 -14.51 0.58
C LEU A 159 -8.48 -14.16 2.06
N LEU A 160 -9.50 -13.34 2.34
CA LEU A 160 -9.86 -12.90 3.69
C LEU A 160 -10.30 -14.07 4.58
N SER A 161 -11.05 -15.01 4.03
CA SER A 161 -11.53 -16.20 4.74
C SER A 161 -10.47 -17.30 4.87
N GLY A 162 -9.34 -17.17 4.18
CA GLY A 162 -8.31 -18.20 4.11
C GLY A 162 -8.69 -19.39 3.21
N ALA A 163 -9.79 -19.31 2.45
CA ALA A 163 -10.17 -20.32 1.46
C ALA A 163 -9.08 -20.50 0.38
N VAL A 164 -8.38 -19.40 0.05
CA VAL A 164 -7.14 -19.43 -0.73
C VAL A 164 -6.09 -18.56 -0.06
N THR A 165 -4.81 -18.93 -0.21
CA THR A 165 -3.69 -18.11 0.27
C THR A 165 -3.09 -17.23 -0.81
N THR A 166 -3.38 -17.53 -2.09
CA THR A 166 -2.86 -16.79 -3.24
C THR A 166 -3.90 -16.65 -4.34
N ALA A 167 -3.79 -15.60 -5.15
CA ALA A 167 -4.63 -15.41 -6.32
C ALA A 167 -3.89 -14.67 -7.45
N GLU A 168 -4.08 -15.12 -8.69
CA GLU A 168 -3.53 -14.49 -9.89
C GLU A 168 -4.43 -13.37 -10.42
N ALA A 169 -3.82 -12.30 -10.91
CA ALA A 169 -4.49 -11.21 -11.59
C ALA A 169 -3.62 -10.59 -12.69
N ASN A 170 -4.25 -9.94 -13.65
CA ASN A 170 -3.56 -8.99 -14.52
C ASN A 170 -3.80 -7.59 -13.99
N VAL A 171 -2.75 -6.78 -13.91
CA VAL A 171 -2.86 -5.37 -13.52
C VAL A 171 -2.64 -4.48 -14.72
N LEU A 172 -3.42 -3.41 -14.81
CA LEU A 172 -3.23 -2.36 -15.79
C LEU A 172 -3.14 -1.00 -15.10
N TYR A 173 -2.18 -0.20 -15.53
CA TYR A 173 -2.07 1.19 -15.14
C TYR A 173 -2.15 2.05 -16.40
N VAL A 174 -3.08 3.00 -16.39
CA VAL A 174 -3.43 3.82 -17.56
C VAL A 174 -3.11 5.26 -17.25
N THR A 175 -2.24 5.86 -18.06
CA THR A 175 -1.93 7.29 -18.07
C THR A 175 -2.08 7.84 -19.48
N PRO A 176 -2.29 9.16 -19.66
CA PRO A 176 -2.36 9.74 -21.00
C PRO A 176 -1.16 9.33 -21.86
N GLY A 177 -1.42 8.63 -22.97
CA GLY A 177 -0.37 8.16 -23.90
C GLY A 177 0.41 6.92 -23.46
N ARG A 178 0.10 6.29 -22.32
CA ARG A 178 0.81 5.08 -21.87
C ARG A 178 -0.09 4.14 -21.07
N VAL A 179 -0.13 2.87 -21.51
CA VAL A 179 -0.73 1.77 -20.77
C VAL A 179 0.36 0.80 -20.36
N LEU A 180 0.41 0.47 -19.08
CA LEU A 180 1.28 -0.56 -18.53
C LEU A 180 0.42 -1.74 -18.13
N ALA A 181 0.80 -2.93 -18.59
CA ALA A 181 0.17 -4.18 -18.21
C ALA A 181 1.22 -5.12 -17.63
N ALA A 182 0.83 -5.89 -16.62
CA ALA A 182 1.68 -6.89 -15.99
C ALA A 182 0.84 -8.00 -15.36
N ALA A 183 1.43 -9.19 -15.26
CA ALA A 183 0.88 -10.23 -14.40
C ALA A 183 1.15 -9.86 -12.94
N ALA A 184 0.26 -10.25 -12.04
CA ALA A 184 0.40 -10.00 -10.62
C ALA A 184 -0.19 -11.13 -9.80
N ARG A 185 0.32 -11.29 -8.58
CA ARG A 185 -0.11 -12.30 -7.63
C ARG A 185 -0.40 -11.65 -6.29
N PHE A 186 -1.61 -11.86 -5.80
CA PHE A 186 -1.97 -11.64 -4.41
C PHE A 186 -1.48 -12.79 -3.56
N VAL A 187 -0.95 -12.47 -2.38
CA VAL A 187 -0.57 -13.42 -1.34
C VAL A 187 -1.15 -12.91 -0.02
N ALA A 188 -2.08 -13.66 0.55
CA ALA A 188 -2.58 -13.41 1.89
C ALA A 188 -1.47 -13.69 2.91
N LEU A 189 -1.28 -12.78 3.86
CA LEU A 189 -0.24 -12.92 4.87
C LEU A 189 -0.83 -13.54 6.12
N PRO A 190 -0.18 -14.56 6.71
CA PRO A 190 -0.57 -15.08 8.01
C PRO A 190 -0.21 -14.02 9.05
N THR A 191 -1.21 -13.33 9.59
CA THR A 191 -1.03 -12.40 10.69
C THR A 191 -1.35 -13.11 12.01
N PRO A 192 -0.47 -13.05 13.03
CA PRO A 192 -0.78 -13.60 14.34
C PRO A 192 -1.87 -12.74 15.01
N GLY A 193 -3.08 -13.30 15.11
CA GLY A 193 -4.26 -12.66 15.70
C GLY A 193 -5.41 -12.50 14.69
N GLU A 194 -6.61 -12.93 15.08
CA GLU A 194 -7.79 -13.04 14.19
C GLU A 194 -8.27 -11.72 13.56
N GLU A 195 -7.84 -10.56 14.09
CA GLU A 195 -8.39 -9.26 13.70
C GLU A 195 -7.62 -8.50 12.61
N THR A 196 -6.41 -8.94 12.24
CA THR A 196 -5.61 -8.22 11.24
C THR A 196 -5.41 -9.07 10.01
N PHE A 197 -5.83 -8.57 8.85
CA PHE A 197 -5.55 -9.18 7.55
C PHE A 197 -4.69 -8.24 6.73
N HIS A 198 -3.64 -8.81 6.15
CA HIS A 198 -2.81 -8.13 5.18
C HIS A 198 -2.62 -9.03 3.97
N ALA A 199 -2.49 -8.42 2.79
CA ALA A 199 -2.09 -9.12 1.59
C ALA A 199 -1.00 -8.34 0.88
N VAL A 200 -0.12 -9.04 0.19
CA VAL A 200 0.85 -8.42 -0.70
C VAL A 200 0.41 -8.67 -2.13
N LEU A 201 0.49 -7.64 -2.95
CA LEU A 201 0.39 -7.76 -4.41
C LEU A 201 1.79 -7.63 -4.99
N TRP A 202 2.34 -8.75 -5.47
CA TRP A 202 3.56 -8.72 -6.28
C TRP A 202 3.18 -8.62 -7.75
N ILE A 203 3.83 -7.70 -8.46
CA ILE A 203 3.64 -7.50 -9.88
C ILE A 203 4.90 -8.00 -10.58
N ALA A 204 4.72 -8.88 -11.56
CA ALA A 204 5.74 -9.34 -12.47
C ALA A 204 5.67 -8.45 -13.72
N PRO A 205 6.40 -7.32 -13.77
CA PRO A 205 6.41 -6.48 -14.95
C PRO A 205 6.85 -7.31 -16.14
N THR A 206 5.95 -7.49 -17.10
CA THR A 206 6.27 -8.15 -18.36
C THR A 206 7.47 -7.42 -18.97
N GLN A 207 8.59 -8.14 -19.15
CA GLN A 207 9.65 -7.66 -20.03
C GLN A 207 9.01 -7.28 -21.36
N ARG A 208 9.41 -6.14 -21.93
CA ARG A 208 8.91 -5.64 -23.23
C ARG A 208 8.84 -6.80 -24.25
N PRO A 209 7.77 -6.94 -25.03
CA PRO A 209 7.82 -7.70 -26.28
C PRO A 209 8.60 -6.86 -27.30
N ASN A 210 9.92 -6.87 -27.18
CA ASN A 210 10.87 -6.52 -28.24
C ASN A 210 12.26 -6.99 -27.82
N ALA A 211 12.40 -8.29 -27.59
CA ALA A 211 13.63 -8.94 -27.99
C ALA A 211 13.55 -9.09 -29.52
N PRO A 212 14.51 -8.59 -30.31
CA PRO A 212 14.55 -8.95 -31.72
C PRO A 212 14.54 -10.47 -31.82
N ALA A 213 13.70 -10.99 -32.73
CA ALA A 213 13.54 -12.42 -32.98
C ALA A 213 14.91 -13.09 -32.92
N ALA A 214 15.06 -14.07 -32.03
CA ALA A 214 16.28 -14.85 -31.94
C ALA A 214 16.66 -15.30 -33.36
N LEU A 215 17.85 -14.89 -33.80
CA LEU A 215 18.41 -15.29 -35.09
C LEU A 215 18.23 -16.81 -35.26
N PRO A 216 17.74 -17.28 -36.42
CA PRO A 216 17.56 -18.70 -36.65
C PRO A 216 18.89 -19.41 -36.38
N ARG A 217 18.85 -20.42 -35.50
CA ARG A 217 20.02 -21.25 -35.22
C ARG A 217 20.59 -21.77 -36.54
N PRO A 218 21.90 -21.68 -36.78
CA PRO A 218 22.49 -22.26 -37.98
C PRO A 218 22.17 -23.75 -38.02
N LYS A 219 21.62 -24.21 -39.14
CA LYS A 219 21.39 -25.64 -39.38
C LYS A 219 22.76 -26.33 -39.35
N VAL A 220 22.95 -27.22 -38.38
CA VAL A 220 24.08 -28.13 -38.34
C VAL A 220 23.94 -29.07 -39.55
N PRO A 221 24.94 -29.16 -40.45
CA PRO A 221 24.91 -30.13 -41.55
C PRO A 221 24.84 -31.55 -40.98
N GLN A 222 23.85 -32.33 -41.38
CA GLN A 222 23.81 -33.77 -41.08
C GLN A 222 24.94 -34.45 -41.85
N ALA A 223 25.79 -35.18 -41.12
CA ALA A 223 26.82 -36.01 -41.73
C ALA A 223 26.18 -37.16 -42.52
N PRO A 224 26.72 -37.52 -43.70
CA PRO A 224 26.18 -38.61 -44.51
C PRO A 224 26.36 -39.96 -43.79
N PRO A 225 25.44 -40.92 -44.00
CA PRO A 225 25.53 -42.23 -43.38
C PRO A 225 26.76 -42.98 -43.89
N ALA A 226 27.55 -43.52 -42.95
CA ALA A 226 28.64 -44.42 -43.25
C ALA A 226 28.11 -45.69 -43.94
N ARG A 227 28.73 -46.07 -45.04
CA ARG A 227 28.54 -47.36 -45.72
C ARG A 227 29.31 -48.46 -45.02
#